data_AF-A0AAW4W993-F1
#
_entry.id   AF-A0AAW4W993-F1
#
_cell.length_a   1.000
_cell.length_b   1.000
_cell.length_c   1.000
_cell.angle_alpha   90.00
_cell.angle_beta   90.00
_cell.angle_gamma   90.00
#
_symmetry.space_group_name_H-M   'P 1'
#
loop_
_entity.id
_entity.type
_entity.pdbx_description
1 polymer ?
#
loop_
_entity_poly.entity_id
_entity_poly.type
_entity_poly.pdbx_seq_one_letter_code
_entity_poly.pdbx_strand_id
1 'polypeptide(L)'
;MKIPKLFKKAAAFVMAAVTALSIMPATAFAAGDIGTISFSHTYDSNGNTMRYNSSANIGGYTAGGTGNYKYRMFVDGENAFCIQPGVPLKTGNTLKKASSDTWNALSANQKKAVGLALLYGYQGNRNNLSGSDDEKWLATQTLVWEFVTGCREATGSYNQTSTTVYSLHFGSNYANSGARAVYDQIVAMLREHNTIPSFMSGGKNDITKELAYKDGKYSITLNDSNGVLSDYSFLSSDSNVSVSKSGNKLTISSTVAISGSVRITAKRNNVPTVSSSAKLIAYGDPNLQDLVTGVENADTVSAYINIETPTGTIALKKTSEDGVVEGISFTIKGDNFNKTVKTGKDGSVSVEGLFPGTYTVTEQSIDRYEPQKTQTVTLIGGKTSTVTFSNILKRGSLEIVKTSEDNLVEGMKFHLYGTSLSGLPVDEYAVTDKNGLAKFENVLISGDSDTLKEKLQTIRADENEQQRKELMKNEHRRRSGRTNRPNELGGL
;
A
#
# COMPACT_ATOMS: atom_id res chain seq x y z
N MET A 1 -91.98 22.48 9.43
CA MET A 1 -91.90 23.84 8.86
C MET A 1 -91.53 23.74 7.38
N LYS A 2 -92.45 24.04 6.45
CA LYS A 2 -92.21 23.94 5.00
C LYS A 2 -91.44 25.19 4.54
N ILE A 3 -90.16 25.05 4.24
CA ILE A 3 -89.34 26.15 3.69
C ILE A 3 -89.93 26.55 2.32
N PRO A 4 -90.24 27.85 2.08
CA PRO A 4 -90.83 28.31 0.83
C PRO A 4 -89.95 27.95 -0.38
N LYS A 5 -90.56 27.54 -1.50
CA LYS A 5 -89.85 27.19 -2.75
C LYS A 5 -88.92 28.30 -3.26
N LEU A 6 -89.19 29.57 -2.90
CA LEU A 6 -88.32 30.70 -3.21
C LEU A 6 -86.95 30.62 -2.51
N PHE A 7 -86.92 30.19 -1.24
CA PHE A 7 -85.67 30.09 -0.47
C PHE A 7 -84.76 28.96 -0.98
N LYS A 8 -85.35 27.86 -1.48
CA LYS A 8 -84.58 26.79 -2.13
C LYS A 8 -83.97 27.23 -3.46
N LYS A 9 -84.65 28.09 -4.22
CA LYS A 9 -84.13 28.66 -5.47
C LYS A 9 -83.01 29.68 -5.22
N ALA A 10 -83.14 30.52 -4.20
CA ALA A 10 -82.11 31.47 -3.80
C ALA A 10 -80.83 30.77 -3.28
N ALA A 11 -80.99 29.75 -2.43
CA ALA A 11 -79.87 28.95 -1.94
C ALA A 11 -79.16 28.17 -3.07
N ALA A 12 -79.91 27.63 -4.04
CA ALA A 12 -79.34 26.98 -5.21
C ALA A 12 -78.58 27.96 -6.12
N PHE A 13 -79.06 29.20 -6.26
CA PHE A 13 -78.40 30.23 -7.05
C PHE A 13 -77.10 30.72 -6.39
N VAL A 14 -77.08 30.87 -5.06
CA VAL A 14 -75.86 31.22 -4.31
C VAL A 14 -74.84 30.09 -4.35
N MET A 15 -75.27 28.83 -4.20
CA MET A 15 -74.38 27.67 -4.34
C MET A 15 -73.83 27.54 -5.77
N ALA A 16 -74.65 27.79 -6.80
CA ALA A 16 -74.23 27.79 -8.20
C ALA A 16 -73.22 28.91 -8.50
N ALA A 17 -73.41 30.12 -7.93
CA ALA A 17 -72.48 31.22 -8.05
C ALA A 17 -71.15 30.96 -7.31
N VAL A 18 -71.19 30.30 -6.14
CA VAL A 18 -69.96 29.88 -5.42
C VAL A 18 -69.22 28.79 -6.20
N THR A 19 -69.92 27.85 -6.85
CA THR A 19 -69.28 26.89 -7.76
C THR A 19 -68.75 27.54 -9.04
N ALA A 20 -69.43 28.55 -9.59
CA ALA A 20 -68.95 29.25 -10.78
C ALA A 20 -67.75 30.17 -10.49
N LEU A 21 -67.66 30.78 -9.30
CA LEU A 21 -66.45 31.50 -8.86
C LEU A 21 -65.29 30.55 -8.49
N SER A 22 -65.57 29.28 -8.14
CA SER A 22 -64.52 28.26 -7.94
C SER A 22 -63.97 27.65 -9.24
N ILE A 23 -64.55 28.01 -10.40
CA ILE A 23 -64.08 27.61 -11.74
C ILE A 23 -63.65 28.86 -12.54
N MET A 24 -63.06 29.84 -11.85
CA MET A 24 -62.07 30.65 -12.54
C MET A 24 -60.88 29.72 -12.80
N PRO A 25 -60.40 29.55 -14.04
CA PRO A 25 -59.08 28.99 -14.21
C PRO A 25 -58.16 29.90 -13.42
N ALA A 26 -57.62 29.41 -12.30
CA ALA A 26 -56.33 29.89 -11.89
C ALA A 26 -55.51 29.73 -13.16
N THR A 27 -55.10 30.84 -13.76
CA THR A 27 -53.98 30.82 -14.67
C THR A 27 -52.92 30.08 -13.89
N ALA A 28 -52.73 28.81 -14.23
CA ALA A 28 -51.58 28.05 -13.82
C ALA A 28 -50.42 28.80 -14.48
N PHE A 29 -49.93 29.83 -13.79
CA PHE A 29 -48.59 30.28 -13.98
C PHE A 29 -47.77 29.02 -13.85
N ALA A 30 -46.94 28.75 -14.86
CA ALA A 30 -45.95 27.70 -14.74
C ALA A 30 -45.13 27.98 -13.47
N ALA A 31 -45.48 27.32 -12.38
CA ALA A 31 -44.72 27.31 -11.15
C ALA A 31 -43.48 26.46 -11.45
N GLY A 32 -42.43 27.12 -11.93
CA GLY A 32 -41.20 26.43 -12.33
C GLY A 32 -39.94 27.21 -12.00
N ASP A 33 -39.94 28.52 -12.29
CA ASP A 33 -38.70 29.28 -12.39
C ASP A 33 -38.64 30.59 -11.60
N ILE A 34 -39.69 30.96 -10.85
CA ILE A 34 -39.72 32.22 -10.09
C ILE A 34 -39.96 31.91 -8.61
N GLY A 35 -39.07 32.40 -7.74
CA GLY A 35 -39.20 32.27 -6.30
C GLY A 35 -39.54 33.61 -5.63
N THR A 36 -40.45 33.57 -4.65
CA THR A 36 -40.93 34.76 -3.93
C THR A 36 -40.16 34.95 -2.63
N ILE A 37 -39.68 36.17 -2.41
CA ILE A 37 -38.83 36.52 -1.28
C ILE A 37 -39.67 36.94 -0.08
N SER A 38 -39.26 36.47 1.10
CA SER A 38 -39.75 36.97 2.37
C SER A 38 -38.62 37.09 3.39
N PHE A 39 -38.82 37.93 4.39
CA PHE A 39 -37.86 38.17 5.46
C PHE A 39 -38.51 38.04 6.83
N SER A 40 -37.74 37.56 7.81
CA SER A 40 -38.12 37.56 9.22
C SER A 40 -37.02 38.17 10.07
N HIS A 41 -37.39 38.76 11.21
CA HIS A 41 -36.41 39.21 12.19
C HIS A 41 -35.61 38.03 12.73
N THR A 42 -34.32 38.28 12.98
CA THR A 42 -33.44 37.29 13.59
C THR A 42 -33.25 37.54 15.07
N TYR A 43 -33.23 36.47 15.86
CA TYR A 43 -33.12 36.55 17.32
C TYR A 43 -31.95 35.73 17.86
N ASP A 44 -31.25 36.29 18.85
CA ASP A 44 -30.25 35.56 19.62
C ASP A 44 -30.90 34.53 20.55
N SER A 45 -30.09 33.71 21.21
CA SER A 45 -30.59 32.68 22.14
C SER A 45 -31.38 33.25 23.34
N ASN A 46 -31.28 34.54 23.64
CA ASN A 46 -32.02 35.22 24.70
C ASN A 46 -33.30 35.90 24.19
N GLY A 47 -33.60 35.80 22.89
CA GLY A 47 -34.76 36.44 22.26
C GLY A 47 -34.53 37.92 21.90
N ASN A 48 -33.30 38.43 21.96
CA ASN A 48 -33.00 39.79 21.51
C ASN A 48 -32.85 39.83 19.98
N THR A 49 -33.35 40.88 19.36
CA THR A 49 -33.14 41.10 17.91
C THR A 49 -31.65 41.29 17.59
N MET A 50 -31.12 40.51 16.66
CA MET A 50 -29.74 40.70 16.19
C MET A 50 -29.62 41.90 15.26
N ARG A 51 -28.47 42.60 15.33
CA ARG A 51 -28.24 43.88 14.64
C ARG A 51 -26.87 43.92 13.97
N TYR A 52 -26.74 44.71 12.91
CA TYR A 52 -25.45 44.98 12.28
C TYR A 52 -24.55 45.79 13.21
N ASN A 53 -23.27 45.40 13.26
CA ASN A 53 -22.28 46.07 14.10
C ASN A 53 -21.70 47.32 13.42
N SER A 54 -21.64 47.30 12.10
CA SER A 54 -21.08 48.36 11.26
C SER A 54 -21.67 48.35 9.84
N SER A 55 -21.11 49.17 8.96
CA SER A 55 -21.38 49.20 7.52
C SER A 55 -20.11 49.06 6.71
N ALA A 56 -20.21 48.60 5.47
CA ALA A 56 -19.09 48.53 4.53
C ALA A 56 -19.57 48.76 3.09
N ASN A 57 -18.73 49.39 2.27
CA ASN A 57 -18.96 49.43 0.84
C ASN A 57 -18.38 48.16 0.20
N ILE A 58 -19.24 47.34 -0.40
CA ILE A 58 -18.89 46.08 -1.04
C ILE A 58 -19.47 46.10 -2.45
N GLY A 59 -18.61 46.07 -3.47
CA GLY A 59 -19.05 46.07 -4.86
C GLY A 59 -19.87 47.32 -5.26
N GLY A 60 -19.62 48.48 -4.63
CA GLY A 60 -20.35 49.72 -4.88
C GLY A 60 -21.62 49.90 -4.04
N TYR A 61 -22.03 48.88 -3.29
CA TYR A 61 -23.21 48.92 -2.43
C TYR A 61 -22.85 49.05 -0.96
N THR A 62 -23.68 49.73 -0.17
CA THR A 62 -23.50 49.81 1.29
C THR A 62 -24.21 48.65 1.95
N ALA A 63 -23.45 47.68 2.46
CA ALA A 63 -23.96 46.59 3.26
C ALA A 63 -24.00 46.97 4.75
N GLY A 64 -25.05 46.55 5.46
CA GLY A 64 -25.18 46.68 6.91
C GLY A 64 -25.84 47.98 7.38
N GLY A 65 -25.23 48.65 8.37
CA GLY A 65 -25.78 49.80 9.07
C GLY A 65 -25.77 49.60 10.58
N THR A 66 -24.90 50.30 11.31
CA THR A 66 -24.79 50.15 12.77
C THR A 66 -26.15 50.25 13.45
N GLY A 67 -26.56 49.19 14.15
CA GLY A 67 -27.85 49.12 14.85
C GLY A 67 -29.05 48.73 13.98
N ASN A 68 -28.91 48.66 12.66
CA ASN A 68 -29.98 48.13 11.81
C ASN A 68 -30.24 46.66 12.13
N TYR A 69 -31.52 46.27 12.06
CA TYR A 69 -31.93 44.89 12.30
C TYR A 69 -31.40 43.95 11.22
N LYS A 70 -31.03 42.74 11.64
CA LYS A 70 -30.72 41.64 10.74
C LYS A 70 -31.97 40.83 10.43
N TYR A 71 -32.10 40.46 9.16
CA TYR A 71 -33.22 39.68 8.68
C TYR A 71 -32.74 38.40 8.03
N ARG A 72 -33.43 37.32 8.35
CA ARG A 72 -33.28 36.03 7.68
C ARG A 72 -34.16 36.01 6.46
N MET A 73 -33.62 35.57 5.34
CA MET A 73 -34.32 35.55 4.06
C MET A 73 -34.80 34.16 3.70
N PHE A 74 -35.93 34.12 3.00
CA PHE A 74 -36.50 32.91 2.45
C PHE A 74 -36.87 33.12 0.99
N VAL A 75 -36.79 32.04 0.21
CA VAL A 75 -37.34 31.95 -1.14
C VAL A 75 -38.36 30.82 -1.13
N ASP A 76 -39.63 31.13 -1.41
CA ASP A 76 -40.75 30.18 -1.35
C ASP A 76 -40.87 29.43 -0.01
N GLY A 77 -40.48 30.10 1.09
CA GLY A 77 -40.50 29.52 2.45
C GLY A 77 -39.22 28.74 2.82
N GLU A 78 -38.34 28.46 1.86
CA GLU A 78 -37.05 27.80 2.10
C GLU A 78 -35.96 28.79 2.51
N ASN A 79 -35.05 28.35 3.38
CA ASN A 79 -33.96 29.17 3.86
C ASN A 79 -32.98 29.56 2.76
N ALA A 80 -32.77 30.86 2.59
CA ALA A 80 -31.87 31.40 1.58
C ALA A 80 -30.72 32.20 2.21
N PHE A 81 -29.67 32.41 1.41
CA PHE A 81 -28.45 33.12 1.78
C PHE A 81 -28.07 34.08 0.68
N CYS A 82 -27.88 35.35 1.03
CA CYS A 82 -27.44 36.39 0.11
C CYS A 82 -26.02 36.11 -0.37
N ILE A 83 -25.78 36.32 -1.65
CA ILE A 83 -24.44 36.23 -2.27
C ILE A 83 -23.97 37.56 -2.85
N GLN A 84 -24.76 38.63 -2.71
CA GLN A 84 -24.46 39.95 -3.24
C GLN A 84 -24.67 41.04 -2.17
N PRO A 85 -23.73 41.19 -1.22
CA PRO A 85 -23.91 42.04 -0.04
C PRO A 85 -24.26 43.49 -0.40
N GLY A 86 -25.28 44.04 0.25
CA GLY A 86 -25.67 45.46 0.13
C GLY A 86 -26.62 45.78 -1.03
N VAL A 87 -26.88 44.84 -1.94
CA VAL A 87 -27.88 45.04 -3.01
C VAL A 87 -29.30 44.96 -2.42
N PRO A 88 -30.23 45.85 -2.81
CA PRO A 88 -31.58 45.84 -2.24
C PRO A 88 -32.37 44.58 -2.56
N LEU A 89 -33.11 44.09 -1.56
CA LEU A 89 -34.12 43.04 -1.70
C LEU A 89 -35.17 43.21 -0.59
N LYS A 90 -36.46 43.05 -0.91
CA LYS A 90 -37.57 43.21 0.04
C LYS A 90 -38.58 42.06 -0.07
N THR A 91 -39.37 41.85 0.99
CA THR A 91 -40.50 40.92 0.98
C THR A 91 -41.43 41.22 -0.19
N GLY A 92 -41.87 40.18 -0.90
CA GLY A 92 -42.70 40.26 -2.09
C GLY A 92 -41.93 40.47 -3.39
N ASN A 93 -40.61 40.69 -3.35
CA ASN A 93 -39.80 40.57 -4.56
C ASN A 93 -39.78 39.13 -5.07
N THR A 94 -39.51 39.00 -6.36
CA THR A 94 -39.39 37.70 -7.02
C THR A 94 -38.04 37.60 -7.71
N LEU A 95 -37.39 36.45 -7.60
CA LEU A 95 -36.13 36.17 -8.28
C LEU A 95 -36.29 34.97 -9.20
N LYS A 96 -35.56 34.95 -10.30
CA LYS A 96 -35.58 33.81 -11.22
C LYS A 96 -34.60 32.73 -10.77
N LYS A 97 -35.09 31.49 -10.72
CA LYS A 97 -34.33 30.29 -10.40
C LYS A 97 -33.21 30.05 -11.42
N ALA A 98 -32.06 29.57 -10.94
CA ALA A 98 -30.88 29.24 -11.75
C ALA A 98 -30.42 30.39 -12.68
N SER A 99 -30.64 31.65 -12.27
CA SER A 99 -30.42 32.84 -13.10
C SER A 99 -29.58 33.90 -12.40
N SER A 100 -28.74 33.49 -11.44
CA SER A 100 -27.84 34.40 -10.73
C SER A 100 -26.54 34.63 -11.51
N ASP A 101 -26.35 35.85 -11.99
CA ASP A 101 -25.09 36.29 -12.61
C ASP A 101 -23.96 36.36 -11.58
N THR A 102 -24.28 36.75 -10.33
CA THR A 102 -23.31 36.79 -9.23
C THR A 102 -22.73 35.41 -8.97
N TRP A 103 -23.58 34.39 -8.86
CA TRP A 103 -23.14 33.01 -8.67
C TRP A 103 -22.31 32.54 -9.86
N ASN A 104 -22.77 32.82 -11.08
CA ASN A 104 -22.07 32.39 -12.29
C ASN A 104 -20.65 32.97 -12.39
N ALA A 105 -20.46 34.22 -11.97
CA ALA A 105 -19.17 34.92 -11.95
C ALA A 105 -18.18 34.40 -10.90
N LEU A 106 -18.63 33.68 -9.87
CA LEU A 106 -17.72 33.10 -8.87
C LEU A 106 -16.80 32.04 -9.48
N SER A 107 -15.54 32.05 -9.04
CA SER A 107 -14.59 30.98 -9.38
C SER A 107 -15.09 29.61 -8.88
N ALA A 108 -14.62 28.53 -9.51
CA ALA A 108 -14.96 27.17 -9.07
C ALA A 108 -14.61 26.93 -7.59
N ASN A 109 -13.47 27.49 -7.13
CA ASN A 109 -13.05 27.38 -5.74
C ASN A 109 -13.99 28.14 -4.79
N GLN A 110 -14.43 29.37 -5.17
CA GLN A 110 -15.40 30.11 -4.37
C GLN A 110 -16.75 29.39 -4.29
N LYS A 111 -17.24 28.82 -5.39
CA LYS A 111 -18.47 28.01 -5.40
C LYS A 111 -18.35 26.82 -4.45
N LYS A 112 -17.23 26.09 -4.50
CA LYS A 112 -16.93 24.99 -3.57
C LYS A 112 -16.88 25.46 -2.11
N ALA A 113 -16.21 26.58 -1.83
CA ALA A 113 -16.10 27.13 -0.49
C ALA A 113 -17.44 27.60 0.07
N VAL A 114 -18.30 28.23 -0.74
CA VAL A 114 -19.69 28.56 -0.36
C VAL A 114 -20.48 27.29 -0.08
N GLY A 115 -20.36 26.26 -0.93
CA GLY A 115 -20.98 24.95 -0.70
C GLY A 115 -20.55 24.33 0.64
N LEU A 116 -19.25 24.35 0.94
CA LEU A 116 -18.72 23.86 2.23
C LEU A 116 -19.22 24.70 3.42
N ALA A 117 -19.30 26.02 3.28
CA ALA A 117 -19.84 26.91 4.31
C ALA A 117 -21.31 26.56 4.64
N LEU A 118 -22.12 26.31 3.61
CA LEU A 118 -23.51 25.89 3.76
C LEU A 118 -23.63 24.48 4.35
N LEU A 119 -22.74 23.57 3.94
CA LEU A 119 -22.76 22.17 4.35
C LEU A 119 -22.32 21.99 5.81
N TYR A 120 -21.20 22.59 6.23
CA TYR A 120 -20.76 22.62 7.62
C TYR A 120 -21.58 23.58 8.49
N GLY A 121 -22.23 24.56 7.85
CA GLY A 121 -23.11 25.51 8.47
C GLY A 121 -24.57 25.05 8.46
N TYR A 122 -25.45 26.01 8.20
CA TYR A 122 -26.88 25.88 8.42
C TYR A 122 -27.55 24.79 7.58
N GLN A 123 -27.22 24.65 6.30
CA GLN A 123 -27.99 23.78 5.40
C GLN A 123 -27.70 22.29 5.64
N GLY A 124 -26.44 21.94 5.93
CA GLY A 124 -26.03 20.54 6.09
C GLY A 124 -25.83 20.07 7.52
N ASN A 125 -25.58 20.97 8.47
CA ASN A 125 -25.11 20.60 9.81
C ASN A 125 -25.87 21.29 10.97
N ARG A 126 -27.02 21.90 10.67
CA ARG A 126 -27.85 22.67 11.63
C ARG A 126 -27.99 22.03 13.01
N ASN A 127 -28.21 20.72 13.06
CA ASN A 127 -28.52 20.00 14.29
C ASN A 127 -27.30 19.75 15.18
N ASN A 128 -26.08 19.86 14.63
CA ASN A 128 -24.82 19.66 15.36
C ASN A 128 -24.12 20.99 15.70
N LEU A 129 -24.67 22.11 15.25
CA LEU A 129 -24.19 23.44 15.61
C LEU A 129 -24.79 23.89 16.94
N SER A 130 -23.99 24.64 17.70
CA SER A 130 -24.43 25.34 18.91
C SER A 130 -25.37 26.53 18.57
N GLY A 131 -25.92 27.19 19.60
CA GLY A 131 -26.71 28.41 19.43
C GLY A 131 -28.15 28.22 18.93
N SER A 132 -28.85 29.35 18.80
CA SER A 132 -30.21 29.43 18.27
C SER A 132 -30.24 29.18 16.75
N ASP A 133 -31.44 29.00 16.21
CA ASP A 133 -31.60 28.78 14.78
C ASP A 133 -31.11 29.97 13.93
N ASP A 134 -31.44 31.18 14.35
CA ASP A 134 -31.04 32.38 13.62
C ASP A 134 -29.55 32.70 13.82
N GLU A 135 -28.98 32.35 14.98
CA GLU A 135 -27.53 32.47 15.21
C GLU A 135 -26.74 31.59 14.24
N LYS A 136 -27.20 30.36 14.00
CA LYS A 136 -26.62 29.43 13.01
C LYS A 136 -26.75 29.97 11.59
N TRP A 137 -27.90 30.54 11.26
CA TRP A 137 -28.14 31.15 9.95
C TRP A 137 -27.21 32.34 9.74
N LEU A 138 -27.10 33.24 10.72
CA LEU A 138 -26.24 34.43 10.65
C LEU A 138 -24.76 34.06 10.54
N ALA A 139 -24.30 33.08 11.31
CA ALA A 139 -22.94 32.55 11.22
C ALA A 139 -22.62 32.05 9.80
N THR A 140 -23.53 31.25 9.24
CA THR A 140 -23.39 30.70 7.88
C THR A 140 -23.42 31.81 6.83
N GLN A 141 -24.36 32.75 6.93
CA GLN A 141 -24.45 33.90 6.03
C GLN A 141 -23.17 34.74 6.02
N THR A 142 -22.54 34.92 7.18
CA THR A 142 -21.28 35.66 7.30
C THR A 142 -20.18 34.98 6.49
N LEU A 143 -20.05 33.65 6.58
CA LEU A 143 -19.08 32.88 5.79
C LEU A 143 -19.38 32.89 4.30
N VAL A 144 -20.65 32.78 3.90
CA VAL A 144 -21.06 32.92 2.49
C VAL A 144 -20.57 34.26 1.94
N TRP A 145 -20.81 35.36 2.67
CA TRP A 145 -20.33 36.68 2.29
C TRP A 145 -18.80 36.76 2.22
N GLU A 146 -18.07 36.21 3.20
CA GLU A 146 -16.62 36.21 3.16
C GLU A 146 -16.05 35.51 1.92
N PHE A 147 -16.66 34.40 1.47
CA PHE A 147 -16.20 33.68 0.28
C PHE A 147 -16.55 34.39 -1.03
N VAL A 148 -17.76 34.93 -1.16
CA VAL A 148 -18.17 35.63 -2.39
C VAL A 148 -17.43 36.96 -2.58
N THR A 149 -17.05 37.64 -1.49
CA THR A 149 -16.28 38.90 -1.56
C THR A 149 -14.77 38.70 -1.52
N GLY A 150 -14.28 37.47 -1.33
CA GLY A 150 -12.85 37.18 -1.21
C GLY A 150 -12.22 37.65 0.12
N CYS A 151 -13.03 37.92 1.15
CA CYS A 151 -12.54 38.20 2.50
C CYS A 151 -12.06 36.93 3.25
N ARG A 152 -12.17 35.76 2.62
CA ARG A 152 -11.60 34.49 3.07
C ARG A 152 -11.05 33.70 1.89
N GLU A 153 -9.95 33.00 2.11
CA GLU A 153 -9.35 32.08 1.13
C GLU A 153 -10.34 30.99 0.74
N ALA A 154 -10.58 30.78 -0.56
CA ALA A 154 -11.50 29.75 -1.04
C ALA A 154 -10.89 28.34 -1.10
N THR A 155 -9.61 28.20 -0.75
CA THR A 155 -8.85 26.94 -0.77
C THR A 155 -7.88 26.88 0.41
N GLY A 156 -7.23 25.73 0.58
CA GLY A 156 -6.19 25.56 1.60
C GLY A 156 -6.75 25.58 3.01
N SER A 157 -6.28 26.54 3.81
CA SER A 157 -6.62 26.68 5.23
C SER A 157 -7.89 27.51 5.48
N TYR A 158 -8.48 28.08 4.42
CA TYR A 158 -9.63 28.97 4.52
C TYR A 158 -9.39 30.14 5.48
N ASN A 159 -8.20 30.75 5.48
CA ASN A 159 -7.93 31.86 6.38
C ASN A 159 -8.73 33.11 6.01
N GLN A 160 -9.14 33.86 7.01
CA GLN A 160 -9.72 35.17 6.81
C GLN A 160 -8.63 36.12 6.32
N THR A 161 -8.84 36.73 5.15
CA THR A 161 -7.91 37.67 4.52
C THR A 161 -8.30 39.12 4.81
N SER A 162 -9.58 39.37 5.14
CA SER A 162 -10.10 40.67 5.52
C SER A 162 -11.23 40.56 6.54
N THR A 163 -11.28 41.51 7.47
CA THR A 163 -12.36 41.61 8.47
C THR A 163 -13.56 42.41 7.98
N THR A 164 -13.57 42.89 6.72
CA THR A 164 -14.64 43.75 6.18
C THR A 164 -16.03 43.14 6.40
N VAL A 165 -16.23 41.89 6.02
CA VAL A 165 -17.51 41.19 6.22
C VAL A 165 -17.71 40.85 7.70
N TYR A 166 -16.72 40.24 8.34
CA TYR A 166 -16.80 39.85 9.75
C TYR A 166 -17.26 41.00 10.67
N SER A 167 -16.69 42.19 10.49
CA SER A 167 -16.99 43.38 11.30
C SER A 167 -18.39 43.95 11.06
N LEU A 168 -19.10 43.57 9.98
CA LEU A 168 -20.52 43.90 9.79
C LEU A 168 -21.42 43.11 10.75
N HIS A 169 -20.99 41.91 11.12
CA HIS A 169 -21.78 40.96 11.90
C HIS A 169 -21.33 40.92 13.36
N PHE A 170 -20.04 41.11 13.64
CA PHE A 170 -19.47 40.90 14.97
C PHE A 170 -18.59 42.08 15.38
N GLY A 171 -18.68 42.53 16.62
CA GLY A 171 -17.92 43.67 17.16
C GLY A 171 -18.52 44.22 18.45
N SER A 172 -18.07 45.37 18.94
CA SER A 172 -18.49 45.90 20.26
C SER A 172 -19.87 46.54 20.29
N ASN A 173 -20.38 47.10 19.18
CA ASN A 173 -21.67 47.79 19.17
C ASN A 173 -22.85 46.84 19.43
N TYR A 174 -22.84 45.70 18.74
CA TYR A 174 -23.82 44.60 18.84
C TYR A 174 -23.11 43.27 18.67
N ALA A 175 -22.76 42.63 19.78
CA ALA A 175 -21.83 41.49 19.79
C ALA A 175 -22.27 40.31 18.93
N ASN A 176 -23.59 40.02 18.89
CA ASN A 176 -24.15 38.81 18.28
C ASN A 176 -23.34 37.55 18.71
N SER A 177 -23.03 37.46 20.00
CA SER A 177 -22.01 36.55 20.53
C SER A 177 -22.32 35.07 20.31
N GLY A 178 -23.59 34.66 20.35
CA GLY A 178 -23.98 33.30 20.02
C GLY A 178 -23.72 32.96 18.56
N ALA A 179 -24.12 33.84 17.63
CA ALA A 179 -23.81 33.69 16.20
C ALA A 179 -22.30 33.68 15.93
N ARG A 180 -21.52 34.51 16.65
CA ARG A 180 -20.05 34.49 16.55
C ARG A 180 -19.45 33.15 16.99
N ALA A 181 -19.95 32.59 18.10
CA ALA A 181 -19.50 31.28 18.56
C ALA A 181 -19.81 30.16 17.55
N VAL A 182 -20.98 30.20 16.91
CA VAL A 182 -21.32 29.25 15.82
C VAL A 182 -20.43 29.48 14.60
N TYR A 183 -20.13 30.73 14.25
CA TYR A 183 -19.20 31.06 13.17
C TYR A 183 -17.81 30.46 13.45
N ASP A 184 -17.28 30.62 14.66
CA ASP A 184 -15.99 30.06 15.06
C ASP A 184 -16.01 28.51 14.99
N GLN A 185 -17.12 27.88 15.36
CA GLN A 185 -17.34 26.43 15.23
C GLN A 185 -17.29 25.97 13.76
N ILE A 186 -17.95 26.69 12.85
CA ILE A 186 -17.92 26.37 11.42
C ILE A 186 -16.53 26.58 10.82
N VAL A 187 -15.85 27.67 11.21
CA VAL A 187 -14.47 27.96 10.77
C VAL A 187 -13.50 26.87 11.21
N ALA A 188 -13.64 26.33 12.42
CA ALA A 188 -12.83 25.20 12.89
C ALA A 188 -13.01 23.97 11.97
N MET A 189 -14.25 23.59 11.67
CA MET A 189 -14.54 22.47 10.77
C MET A 189 -14.01 22.70 9.34
N LEU A 190 -14.11 23.92 8.82
CA LEU A 190 -13.55 24.29 7.51
C LEU A 190 -12.02 24.16 7.48
N ARG A 191 -11.34 24.64 8.53
CA ARG A 191 -9.87 24.55 8.66
C ARG A 191 -9.38 23.12 8.70
N GLU A 192 -10.12 22.25 9.37
CA GLU A 192 -9.79 20.83 9.44
C GLU A 192 -10.21 20.06 8.18
N HIS A 193 -11.01 20.66 7.27
CA HIS A 193 -11.63 19.97 6.13
C HIS A 193 -10.62 19.11 5.36
N ASN A 194 -9.49 19.72 5.02
CA ASN A 194 -8.43 19.15 4.18
C ASN A 194 -7.30 18.50 5.00
N THR A 195 -7.39 18.46 6.33
CA THR A 195 -6.35 17.90 7.20
C THR A 195 -6.40 16.38 7.16
N ILE A 196 -5.33 15.77 6.67
CA ILE A 196 -5.16 14.30 6.58
C ILE A 196 -4.23 13.79 7.71
N PRO A 197 -4.29 12.49 8.06
CA PRO A 197 -3.33 11.90 8.99
C PRO A 197 -1.88 12.13 8.54
N SER A 198 -0.99 12.50 9.46
CA SER A 198 0.32 13.06 9.13
C SER A 198 1.29 12.13 8.39
N PHE A 199 1.00 10.82 8.37
CA PHE A 199 1.78 9.81 7.68
C PHE A 199 1.21 9.44 6.29
N MET A 200 0.13 10.09 5.84
CA MET A 200 -0.53 9.83 4.55
C MET A 200 -0.36 11.00 3.57
N SER A 201 -0.67 10.77 2.29
CA SER A 201 -0.70 11.81 1.25
C SER A 201 -2.06 11.87 0.54
N GLY A 202 -2.37 13.01 -0.09
CA GLY A 202 -3.47 13.13 -1.05
C GLY A 202 -3.21 12.40 -2.38
N GLY A 203 -1.94 12.18 -2.74
CA GLY A 203 -1.54 11.39 -3.91
C GLY A 203 -1.47 9.88 -3.60
N LYS A 204 -1.98 9.06 -4.52
CA LYS A 204 -2.09 7.60 -4.33
C LYS A 204 -0.74 6.87 -4.25
N ASN A 205 0.32 7.46 -4.80
CA ASN A 205 1.62 6.81 -4.98
C ASN A 205 2.77 7.54 -4.27
N ASP A 206 2.46 8.56 -3.47
CA ASP A 206 3.49 9.47 -2.94
C ASP A 206 4.24 8.88 -1.75
N ILE A 207 3.61 7.98 -1.00
CA ILE A 207 4.15 7.40 0.23
C ILE A 207 4.02 5.89 0.19
N THR A 208 5.16 5.22 0.39
CA THR A 208 5.27 3.78 0.61
C THR A 208 6.05 3.52 1.89
N LYS A 209 5.63 2.52 2.68
CA LYS A 209 6.31 2.08 3.90
C LYS A 209 6.44 0.56 3.93
N GLU A 210 7.53 0.07 4.51
CA GLU A 210 7.75 -1.36 4.68
C GLU A 210 7.21 -1.84 6.03
N LEU A 211 6.56 -3.00 6.03
CA LEU A 211 6.15 -3.69 7.25
C LEU A 211 7.35 -4.41 7.88
N ALA A 212 7.50 -4.32 9.20
CA ALA A 212 8.50 -5.08 9.92
C ALA A 212 7.98 -6.49 10.26
N TYR A 213 8.83 -7.51 10.15
CA TYR A 213 8.47 -8.87 10.54
C TYR A 213 8.84 -9.15 12.00
N LYS A 214 7.84 -9.51 12.82
CA LYS A 214 8.03 -9.90 14.21
C LYS A 214 7.02 -10.98 14.60
N ASP A 215 7.45 -12.01 15.31
CA ASP A 215 6.59 -13.04 15.90
C ASP A 215 5.59 -13.67 14.92
N GLY A 216 6.04 -14.00 13.70
CA GLY A 216 5.19 -14.64 12.68
C GLY A 216 4.35 -13.67 11.84
N LYS A 217 4.47 -12.36 12.06
CA LYS A 217 3.57 -11.35 11.49
C LYS A 217 4.32 -10.13 10.96
N TYR A 218 3.88 -9.62 9.82
CA TYR A 218 4.31 -8.33 9.28
C TYR A 218 3.44 -7.22 9.86
N SER A 219 4.05 -6.16 10.44
CA SER A 219 3.30 -5.05 10.99
C SER A 219 4.07 -3.73 11.02
N ILE A 220 3.32 -2.64 10.97
CA ILE A 220 3.79 -1.29 11.27
C ILE A 220 2.73 -0.58 12.11
N THR A 221 3.18 0.30 13.02
CA THR A 221 2.31 1.20 13.77
C THR A 221 2.73 2.63 13.47
N LEU A 222 1.80 3.41 12.92
CA LEU A 222 2.00 4.80 12.51
C LEU A 222 1.27 5.71 13.48
N ASN A 223 1.95 6.75 13.96
CA ASN A 223 1.37 7.76 14.85
C ASN A 223 0.96 8.98 14.03
N ASP A 224 -0.31 9.36 14.10
CA ASP A 224 -0.77 10.62 13.54
C ASP A 224 -0.35 11.77 14.47
N SER A 225 0.28 12.81 13.94
CA SER A 225 0.62 14.03 14.68
C SER A 225 -0.41 15.14 14.45
N ASN A 226 -1.28 14.99 13.46
CA ASN A 226 -2.34 15.96 13.16
C ASN A 226 -3.60 15.72 13.99
N GLY A 227 -3.77 14.54 14.60
CA GLY A 227 -4.85 14.30 15.55
C GLY A 227 -6.20 13.99 14.91
N VAL A 228 -6.24 13.68 13.62
CA VAL A 228 -7.46 13.52 12.83
C VAL A 228 -7.81 12.06 12.55
N LEU A 229 -7.07 11.09 13.11
CA LEU A 229 -7.28 9.67 12.82
C LEU A 229 -8.70 9.16 13.14
N SER A 230 -9.39 9.75 14.12
CA SER A 230 -10.78 9.45 14.46
C SER A 230 -11.75 9.78 13.32
N ASP A 231 -11.44 10.82 12.56
CA ASP A 231 -12.28 11.41 11.51
C ASP A 231 -12.18 10.64 10.19
N TYR A 232 -11.41 9.56 10.15
CA TYR A 232 -11.19 8.76 8.95
C TYR A 232 -11.61 7.31 9.14
N SER A 233 -12.25 6.78 8.11
CA SER A 233 -12.45 5.35 7.88
C SER A 233 -11.33 4.81 7.00
N PHE A 234 -10.85 3.59 7.25
CA PHE A 234 -9.69 3.01 6.57
C PHE A 234 -10.08 1.73 5.86
N LEU A 235 -9.59 1.57 4.63
CA LEU A 235 -9.80 0.39 3.79
C LEU A 235 -8.48 -0.05 3.18
N SER A 236 -8.21 -1.36 3.21
CA SER A 236 -7.10 -1.98 2.49
C SER A 236 -7.55 -2.40 1.09
N SER A 237 -6.66 -2.30 0.10
CA SER A 237 -6.87 -2.91 -1.22
C SER A 237 -6.67 -4.42 -1.26
N ASP A 238 -6.14 -5.01 -0.19
CA ASP A 238 -5.89 -6.45 -0.04
C ASP A 238 -6.52 -6.97 1.25
N SER A 239 -7.31 -8.03 1.15
CA SER A 239 -8.02 -8.66 2.27
C SER A 239 -7.10 -9.36 3.27
N ASN A 240 -5.87 -9.69 2.90
CA ASN A 240 -4.86 -10.25 3.80
C ASN A 240 -4.27 -9.20 4.74
N VAL A 241 -4.46 -7.91 4.43
CA VAL A 241 -3.94 -6.79 5.21
C VAL A 241 -5.03 -6.21 6.10
N SER A 242 -4.81 -6.32 7.40
CA SER A 242 -5.68 -5.78 8.44
C SER A 242 -5.25 -4.38 8.87
N VAL A 243 -6.22 -3.50 9.09
CA VAL A 243 -6.00 -2.13 9.58
C VAL A 243 -6.81 -1.92 10.86
N SER A 244 -6.17 -1.40 11.91
CA SER A 244 -6.82 -1.13 13.19
C SER A 244 -6.38 0.20 13.77
N LYS A 245 -7.27 0.86 14.52
CA LYS A 245 -7.04 2.15 15.17
C LYS A 245 -7.02 1.97 16.69
N SER A 246 -6.10 2.65 17.36
CA SER A 246 -6.09 2.79 18.82
C SER A 246 -5.58 4.16 19.21
N GLY A 247 -6.46 5.00 19.76
CA GLY A 247 -6.18 6.43 19.93
C GLY A 247 -5.75 7.05 18.61
N ASN A 248 -4.60 7.73 18.60
CA ASN A 248 -4.04 8.39 17.42
C ASN A 248 -3.03 7.53 16.65
N LYS A 249 -3.07 6.20 16.84
CA LYS A 249 -2.17 5.24 16.18
C LYS A 249 -2.95 4.33 15.24
N LEU A 250 -2.42 4.17 14.03
CA LEU A 250 -2.90 3.23 13.02
C LEU A 250 -1.94 2.04 12.98
N THR A 251 -2.45 0.83 13.20
CA THR A 251 -1.68 -0.40 13.04
C THR A 251 -2.13 -1.13 11.80
N ILE A 252 -1.18 -1.36 10.89
CA ILE A 252 -1.37 -2.12 9.65
C ILE A 252 -0.60 -3.43 9.81
N SER A 253 -1.21 -4.55 9.41
CA SER A 253 -0.55 -5.84 9.57
C SER A 253 -1.04 -6.93 8.63
N SER A 254 -0.20 -7.92 8.40
CA SER A 254 -0.46 -9.11 7.58
C SER A 254 0.25 -10.33 8.16
N THR A 255 -0.36 -11.51 8.06
CA THR A 255 0.28 -12.80 8.38
C THR A 255 1.04 -13.39 7.20
N VAL A 256 0.84 -12.86 6.00
CA VAL A 256 1.50 -13.28 4.76
C VAL A 256 2.32 -12.12 4.18
N ALA A 257 3.36 -12.45 3.44
CA ALA A 257 4.14 -11.44 2.74
C ALA A 257 3.33 -10.80 1.60
N ILE A 258 3.65 -9.55 1.27
CA ILE A 258 2.93 -8.79 0.25
C ILE A 258 3.75 -8.83 -1.03
N SER A 259 3.12 -9.27 -2.11
CA SER A 259 3.71 -9.20 -3.46
C SER A 259 3.44 -7.81 -4.04
N GLY A 260 4.49 -7.01 -4.20
CA GLY A 260 4.37 -5.61 -4.63
C GLY A 260 3.83 -4.71 -3.52
N SER A 261 2.80 -3.92 -3.83
CA SER A 261 2.30 -2.84 -2.98
C SER A 261 0.82 -2.95 -2.68
N VAL A 262 0.45 -2.77 -1.40
CA VAL A 262 -0.95 -2.69 -0.97
C VAL A 262 -1.28 -1.27 -0.56
N ARG A 263 -2.39 -0.74 -1.06
CA ARG A 263 -2.83 0.62 -0.77
C ARG A 263 -3.82 0.63 0.38
N ILE A 264 -3.52 1.41 1.41
CA ILE A 264 -4.47 1.79 2.44
C ILE A 264 -5.09 3.13 2.05
N THR A 265 -6.41 3.15 1.92
CA THR A 265 -7.21 4.35 1.63
C THR A 265 -7.92 4.79 2.90
N ALA A 266 -7.70 6.04 3.30
CA ALA A 266 -8.45 6.72 4.34
C ALA A 266 -9.49 7.63 3.70
N LYS A 267 -10.75 7.53 4.11
CA LYS A 267 -11.83 8.43 3.70
C LYS A 267 -12.39 9.15 4.91
N ARG A 268 -12.44 10.49 4.85
CA ARG A 268 -12.99 11.31 5.92
C ARG A 268 -14.48 10.98 6.11
N ASN A 269 -14.91 10.74 7.35
CA ASN A 269 -16.24 10.22 7.67
C ASN A 269 -17.09 11.15 8.55
N ASN A 270 -16.56 12.33 8.92
CA ASN A 270 -17.25 13.34 9.72
C ASN A 270 -17.71 14.56 8.91
N VAL A 271 -17.64 14.49 7.57
CA VAL A 271 -18.22 15.53 6.70
C VAL A 271 -19.74 15.41 6.76
N PRO A 272 -20.49 16.50 7.05
CA PRO A 272 -21.95 16.48 7.03
C PRO A 272 -22.47 16.01 5.68
N THR A 273 -23.58 15.26 5.69
CA THR A 273 -24.21 14.74 4.48
C THR A 273 -25.66 15.19 4.38
N VAL A 274 -26.09 15.45 3.16
CA VAL A 274 -27.47 15.75 2.77
C VAL A 274 -27.97 14.68 1.80
N SER A 275 -29.28 14.68 1.52
CA SER A 275 -29.86 13.78 0.52
C SER A 275 -29.09 13.86 -0.81
N SER A 276 -28.93 12.75 -1.51
CA SER A 276 -28.36 12.72 -2.86
C SER A 276 -29.17 13.55 -3.87
N SER A 277 -30.45 13.79 -3.58
CA SER A 277 -31.34 14.65 -4.36
C SER A 277 -31.25 16.14 -3.99
N ALA A 278 -30.55 16.49 -2.91
CA ALA A 278 -30.39 17.88 -2.49
C ALA A 278 -29.58 18.65 -3.53
N LYS A 279 -30.01 19.88 -3.83
CA LYS A 279 -29.39 20.75 -4.83
C LYS A 279 -29.20 22.15 -4.26
N LEU A 280 -28.07 22.75 -4.60
CA LEU A 280 -27.87 24.18 -4.45
C LEU A 280 -28.50 24.88 -5.64
N ILE A 281 -29.33 25.88 -5.37
CA ILE A 281 -30.04 26.66 -6.37
C ILE A 281 -29.68 28.13 -6.16
N ALA A 282 -29.14 28.76 -7.20
CA ALA A 282 -28.85 30.18 -7.21
C ALA A 282 -29.98 30.96 -7.90
N TYR A 283 -30.58 31.91 -7.20
CA TYR A 283 -31.65 32.77 -7.71
C TYR A 283 -31.08 34.17 -7.99
N GLY A 284 -31.53 34.79 -9.07
CA GLY A 284 -31.11 36.14 -9.40
C GLY A 284 -32.11 36.96 -10.22
N ASP A 285 -31.82 38.25 -10.27
CA ASP A 285 -32.50 39.26 -11.07
C ASP A 285 -31.49 40.38 -11.39
N PRO A 286 -31.51 41.00 -12.59
CA PRO A 286 -30.52 42.02 -12.96
C PRO A 286 -30.45 43.25 -12.03
N ASN A 287 -31.52 43.54 -11.29
CA ASN A 287 -31.64 44.75 -10.47
C ASN A 287 -31.80 44.47 -8.96
N LEU A 288 -31.88 43.21 -8.57
CA LEU A 288 -32.11 42.82 -7.18
C LEU A 288 -30.98 41.91 -6.68
N GLN A 289 -30.91 41.76 -5.37
CA GLN A 289 -29.90 40.94 -4.71
C GLN A 289 -30.02 39.46 -5.10
N ASP A 290 -28.93 38.87 -5.56
CA ASP A 290 -28.83 37.42 -5.78
C ASP A 290 -28.72 36.63 -4.46
N LEU A 291 -29.26 35.41 -4.46
CA LEU A 291 -29.21 34.50 -3.31
C LEU A 291 -29.00 33.05 -3.73
N VAL A 292 -28.65 32.21 -2.76
CA VAL A 292 -28.62 30.74 -2.89
C VAL A 292 -29.48 30.07 -1.83
N THR A 293 -30.06 28.92 -2.17
CA THR A 293 -30.75 28.01 -1.25
C THR A 293 -30.31 26.57 -1.50
N GLY A 294 -30.47 25.71 -0.50
CA GLY A 294 -30.01 24.33 -0.51
C GLY A 294 -28.49 24.18 -0.50
N VAL A 295 -28.03 22.94 -0.46
CA VAL A 295 -26.61 22.58 -0.49
C VAL A 295 -26.47 21.18 -1.10
N GLU A 296 -25.30 20.89 -1.68
CA GLU A 296 -24.94 19.57 -2.19
C GLU A 296 -23.90 18.91 -1.29
N ASN A 297 -23.80 17.58 -1.36
CA ASN A 297 -22.70 16.87 -0.70
C ASN A 297 -21.35 17.31 -1.26
N ALA A 298 -20.37 17.49 -0.38
CA ALA A 298 -19.00 17.79 -0.78
C ALA A 298 -18.23 16.52 -1.19
N ASP A 299 -17.19 16.71 -1.98
CA ASP A 299 -16.23 15.65 -2.29
C ASP A 299 -15.62 15.10 -0.99
N THR A 300 -15.56 13.78 -0.86
CA THR A 300 -14.93 13.16 0.31
C THR A 300 -13.41 13.33 0.27
N VAL A 301 -12.84 13.96 1.29
CA VAL A 301 -11.39 14.03 1.45
C VAL A 301 -10.83 12.63 1.66
N SER A 302 -9.91 12.24 0.78
CA SER A 302 -9.26 10.93 0.80
C SER A 302 -7.76 11.08 0.96
N ALA A 303 -7.15 10.18 1.72
CA ALA A 303 -5.71 10.10 1.91
C ALA A 303 -5.23 8.66 1.67
N TYR A 304 -3.96 8.51 1.31
CA TYR A 304 -3.38 7.25 0.87
C TYR A 304 -2.00 7.02 1.48
N ILE A 305 -1.72 5.76 1.75
CA ILE A 305 -0.39 5.24 2.05
C ILE A 305 -0.29 3.84 1.46
N ASN A 306 0.84 3.54 0.84
CA ASN A 306 1.13 2.21 0.36
C ASN A 306 2.02 1.47 1.36
N ILE A 307 1.84 0.16 1.45
CA ILE A 307 2.60 -0.71 2.33
C ILE A 307 3.12 -1.94 1.58
N GLU A 308 4.34 -2.33 1.90
CA GLU A 308 5.08 -3.41 1.24
C GLU A 308 5.76 -4.29 2.28
N THR A 309 6.22 -5.47 1.87
CA THR A 309 7.15 -6.27 2.68
C THR A 309 8.56 -6.16 2.13
N PRO A 310 9.58 -5.96 2.98
CA PRO A 310 10.95 -5.85 2.53
C PRO A 310 11.39 -7.14 1.85
N THR A 311 12.28 -7.02 0.87
CA THR A 311 12.94 -8.19 0.27
C THR A 311 13.99 -8.78 1.22
N GLY A 312 14.35 -10.04 1.03
CA GLY A 312 15.38 -10.73 1.79
C GLY A 312 16.53 -11.24 0.91
N THR A 313 17.44 -11.96 1.56
CA THR A 313 18.63 -12.53 0.94
C THR A 313 18.75 -14.02 1.22
N ILE A 314 19.07 -14.82 0.21
CA ILE A 314 19.55 -16.19 0.41
C ILE A 314 21.07 -16.18 0.29
N ALA A 315 21.75 -16.65 1.34
CA ALA A 315 23.19 -16.88 1.33
C ALA A 315 23.46 -18.39 1.24
N LEU A 316 24.39 -18.78 0.38
CA LEU A 316 24.80 -20.16 0.21
C LEU A 316 26.25 -20.31 0.67
N LYS A 317 26.55 -21.38 1.38
CA LYS A 317 27.92 -21.78 1.72
C LYS A 317 28.17 -23.23 1.29
N LYS A 318 29.18 -23.44 0.47
CA LYS A 318 29.59 -24.73 -0.06
C LYS A 318 30.88 -25.21 0.60
N THR A 319 30.90 -26.46 1.01
CA THR A 319 32.08 -27.22 1.43
C THR A 319 32.26 -28.47 0.58
N SER A 320 33.44 -29.07 0.58
CA SER A 320 33.73 -30.30 -0.17
C SER A 320 34.86 -31.07 0.51
N GLU A 321 34.81 -32.40 0.46
CA GLU A 321 35.87 -33.31 0.97
C GLU A 321 37.25 -32.98 0.37
N ASP A 322 37.29 -32.65 -0.91
CA ASP A 322 38.51 -32.32 -1.67
C ASP A 322 38.88 -30.82 -1.65
N GLY A 323 38.14 -30.00 -0.89
CA GLY A 323 38.35 -28.55 -0.82
C GLY A 323 37.89 -27.77 -2.05
N VAL A 324 37.36 -28.41 -3.10
CA VAL A 324 36.89 -27.71 -4.30
C VAL A 324 35.50 -27.13 -4.07
N VAL A 325 35.45 -25.81 -3.94
CA VAL A 325 34.22 -25.08 -3.61
C VAL A 325 33.90 -23.93 -4.56
N GLU A 326 34.83 -23.51 -5.40
CA GLU A 326 34.62 -22.43 -6.38
C GLU A 326 33.93 -22.93 -7.64
N GLY A 327 33.04 -22.12 -8.20
CA GLY A 327 32.42 -22.37 -9.51
C GLY A 327 31.34 -23.45 -9.51
N ILE A 328 30.99 -24.02 -8.35
CA ILE A 328 29.90 -24.99 -8.21
C ILE A 328 28.56 -24.29 -8.48
N SER A 329 27.79 -24.84 -9.42
CA SER A 329 26.52 -24.28 -9.88
C SER A 329 25.34 -24.74 -9.01
N PHE A 330 24.52 -23.78 -8.59
CA PHE A 330 23.27 -24.01 -7.87
C PHE A 330 22.10 -23.36 -8.59
N THR A 331 20.97 -24.05 -8.67
CA THR A 331 19.70 -23.48 -9.13
C THR A 331 18.83 -23.16 -7.92
N ILE A 332 18.40 -21.89 -7.81
CA ILE A 332 17.48 -21.41 -6.79
C ILE A 332 16.13 -21.17 -7.45
N LYS A 333 15.08 -21.84 -6.95
CA LYS A 333 13.72 -21.75 -7.51
C LYS A 333 12.71 -21.35 -6.43
N GLY A 334 11.79 -20.45 -6.77
CA GLY A 334 10.62 -20.06 -5.99
C GLY A 334 9.44 -19.78 -6.92
N ASP A 335 8.31 -19.30 -6.39
CA ASP A 335 7.05 -19.18 -7.13
C ASP A 335 7.16 -18.48 -8.49
N ASN A 336 7.93 -17.39 -8.57
CA ASN A 336 8.20 -16.66 -9.82
C ASN A 336 9.69 -16.33 -10.00
N PHE A 337 10.56 -17.18 -9.45
CA PHE A 337 11.99 -16.98 -9.47
C PHE A 337 12.70 -18.27 -9.87
N ASN A 338 13.61 -18.19 -10.83
CA ASN A 338 14.48 -19.31 -11.20
C ASN A 338 15.81 -18.76 -11.69
N LYS A 339 16.87 -18.96 -10.90
CA LYS A 339 18.21 -18.44 -11.22
C LYS A 339 19.26 -19.47 -10.89
N THR A 340 20.21 -19.64 -11.82
CA THR A 340 21.43 -20.39 -11.56
C THR A 340 22.54 -19.44 -11.12
N VAL A 341 23.22 -19.78 -10.03
CA VAL A 341 24.34 -19.04 -9.47
C VAL A 341 25.55 -19.95 -9.32
N LYS A 342 26.75 -19.36 -9.27
CA LYS A 342 27.98 -20.08 -9.01
C LYS A 342 28.63 -19.56 -7.74
N THR A 343 29.18 -20.48 -6.96
CA THR A 343 29.97 -20.18 -5.77
C THR A 343 31.29 -19.49 -6.10
N GLY A 344 31.73 -18.58 -5.23
CA GLY A 344 33.02 -17.92 -5.32
C GLY A 344 34.17 -18.74 -4.73
N LYS A 345 35.36 -18.14 -4.67
CA LYS A 345 36.61 -18.75 -4.17
C LYS A 345 36.52 -19.34 -2.77
N ASP A 346 35.74 -18.72 -1.90
CA ASP A 346 35.54 -19.17 -0.52
C ASP A 346 34.35 -20.15 -0.38
N GLY A 347 33.74 -20.55 -1.50
CA GLY A 347 32.54 -21.39 -1.52
C GLY A 347 31.24 -20.66 -1.21
N SER A 348 31.23 -19.32 -1.12
CA SER A 348 30.02 -18.56 -0.84
C SER A 348 29.38 -17.95 -2.09
N VAL A 349 28.06 -17.72 -2.03
CA VAL A 349 27.33 -16.86 -2.97
C VAL A 349 26.05 -16.35 -2.31
N SER A 350 25.64 -15.11 -2.60
CA SER A 350 24.38 -14.53 -2.12
C SER A 350 23.47 -14.10 -3.26
N VAL A 351 22.16 -14.17 -3.01
CA VAL A 351 21.11 -13.64 -3.90
C VAL A 351 20.18 -12.77 -3.07
N GLU A 352 20.26 -11.48 -3.32
CA GLU A 352 19.49 -10.43 -2.64
C GLU A 352 18.23 -10.06 -3.44
N GLY A 353 17.34 -9.25 -2.84
CA GLY A 353 16.16 -8.74 -3.53
C GLY A 353 15.06 -9.78 -3.74
N LEU A 354 15.09 -10.87 -2.97
CA LEU A 354 14.13 -11.95 -3.08
C LEU A 354 12.88 -11.64 -2.25
N PHE A 355 11.69 -11.81 -2.82
CA PHE A 355 10.45 -11.67 -2.06
C PHE A 355 10.38 -12.73 -0.96
N PRO A 356 9.81 -12.40 0.22
CA PRO A 356 9.66 -13.40 1.26
C PRO A 356 8.79 -14.57 0.79
N GLY A 357 9.20 -15.79 1.11
CA GLY A 357 8.59 -16.99 0.57
C GLY A 357 9.49 -18.22 0.73
N THR A 358 9.06 -19.35 0.18
CA THR A 358 9.82 -20.59 0.21
C THR A 358 10.57 -20.80 -1.09
N TYR A 359 11.85 -21.11 -0.98
CA TYR A 359 12.74 -21.38 -2.11
C TYR A 359 13.34 -22.77 -2.00
N THR A 360 13.59 -23.40 -3.14
CA THR A 360 14.41 -24.60 -3.24
C THR A 360 15.77 -24.26 -3.82
N VAL A 361 16.80 -24.90 -3.29
CA VAL A 361 18.19 -24.76 -3.74
C VAL A 361 18.68 -26.15 -4.13
N THR A 362 19.12 -26.30 -5.37
CA THR A 362 19.59 -27.57 -5.92
C THR A 362 21.00 -27.41 -6.46
N GLU A 363 21.94 -28.22 -6.00
CA GLU A 363 23.26 -28.32 -6.63
C GLU A 363 23.13 -29.06 -7.96
N GLN A 364 23.77 -28.55 -9.01
CA GLN A 364 23.85 -29.30 -10.26
C GLN A 364 24.75 -30.52 -10.08
N SER A 365 24.35 -31.67 -10.65
CA SER A 365 25.12 -32.91 -10.53
C SER A 365 26.51 -32.77 -11.13
N ILE A 366 27.51 -33.23 -10.40
CA ILE A 366 28.90 -33.29 -10.84
C ILE A 366 29.37 -34.73 -10.69
N ASP A 367 29.92 -35.32 -11.75
CA ASP A 367 30.15 -36.77 -11.82
C ASP A 367 31.03 -37.34 -10.70
N ARG A 368 31.99 -36.57 -10.18
CA ARG A 368 32.89 -37.00 -9.09
C ARG A 368 32.26 -36.99 -7.70
N TYR A 369 31.11 -36.35 -7.48
CA TYR A 369 30.47 -36.23 -6.17
C TYR A 369 29.17 -36.98 -6.07
N GLU A 370 28.85 -37.48 -4.89
CA GLU A 370 27.52 -38.03 -4.62
C GLU A 370 26.44 -36.95 -4.88
N PRO A 371 25.31 -37.31 -5.52
CA PRO A 371 24.23 -36.36 -5.77
C PRO A 371 23.70 -35.72 -4.48
N GLN A 372 23.69 -34.39 -4.44
CA GLN A 372 23.19 -33.64 -3.30
C GLN A 372 21.66 -33.58 -3.30
N LYS A 373 21.05 -33.66 -2.11
CA LYS A 373 19.61 -33.45 -1.95
C LYS A 373 19.27 -31.97 -2.10
N THR A 374 18.19 -31.67 -2.83
CA THR A 374 17.59 -30.33 -2.85
C THR A 374 17.24 -29.89 -1.43
N GLN A 375 17.59 -28.66 -1.08
CA GLN A 375 17.25 -28.05 0.20
C GLN A 375 16.13 -27.01 0.02
N THR A 376 15.30 -26.87 1.04
CA THR A 376 14.22 -25.88 1.08
C THR A 376 14.54 -24.84 2.14
N VAL A 377 14.41 -23.56 1.79
CA VAL A 377 14.67 -22.42 2.68
C VAL A 377 13.48 -21.47 2.68
N THR A 378 13.02 -21.07 3.86
CA THR A 378 11.98 -20.05 4.02
C THR A 378 12.64 -18.71 4.27
N LEU A 379 12.43 -17.78 3.35
CA LEU A 379 12.95 -16.43 3.41
C LEU A 379 11.95 -15.47 4.06
N ILE A 380 12.42 -14.73 5.05
CA ILE A 380 11.68 -13.64 5.70
C ILE A 380 12.23 -12.31 5.20
N GLY A 381 11.34 -11.35 4.95
CA GLY A 381 11.72 -10.02 4.48
C GLY A 381 12.69 -9.30 5.42
N GLY A 382 13.69 -8.63 4.84
CA GLY A 382 14.73 -7.91 5.57
C GLY A 382 15.76 -8.80 6.27
N LYS A 383 15.74 -10.12 6.04
CA LYS A 383 16.68 -11.08 6.66
C LYS A 383 17.48 -11.85 5.62
N THR A 384 18.63 -12.37 6.07
CA THR A 384 19.44 -13.33 5.33
C THR A 384 19.16 -14.74 5.84
N SER A 385 18.83 -15.66 4.94
CA SER A 385 18.71 -17.09 5.23
C SER A 385 19.89 -17.83 4.62
N THR A 386 20.60 -18.60 5.43
CA THR A 386 21.80 -19.34 5.00
C THR A 386 21.46 -20.80 4.70
N VAL A 387 21.94 -21.30 3.56
CA VAL A 387 21.85 -22.71 3.15
C VAL A 387 23.25 -23.26 2.93
N THR A 388 23.51 -24.47 3.42
CA THR A 388 24.84 -25.08 3.38
C THR A 388 24.84 -26.38 2.61
N PHE A 389 25.75 -26.55 1.66
CA PHE A 389 25.94 -27.81 0.92
C PHE A 389 27.34 -28.36 1.18
N SER A 390 27.47 -29.69 1.24
CA SER A 390 28.77 -30.36 1.41
C SER A 390 28.87 -31.56 0.49
N ASN A 391 29.88 -31.58 -0.37
CA ASN A 391 30.09 -32.71 -1.27
C ASN A 391 31.01 -33.77 -0.68
N ILE A 392 30.65 -35.01 -0.98
CA ILE A 392 31.43 -36.21 -0.69
C ILE A 392 31.79 -36.84 -2.04
N LEU A 393 33.02 -37.32 -2.18
CA LEU A 393 33.49 -37.97 -3.39
C LEU A 393 32.80 -39.31 -3.61
N LYS A 394 32.43 -39.63 -4.86
CA LYS A 394 31.87 -40.95 -5.18
C LYS A 394 32.92 -42.03 -5.01
N ARG A 395 32.52 -43.10 -4.33
CA ARG A 395 33.36 -44.27 -4.09
C ARG A 395 32.64 -45.54 -4.53
N GLY A 396 33.42 -46.52 -4.97
CA GLY A 396 32.97 -47.84 -5.39
C GLY A 396 33.72 -48.93 -4.64
N SER A 397 33.34 -50.17 -4.95
CA SER A 397 34.08 -51.36 -4.51
C SER A 397 34.40 -52.23 -5.71
N LEU A 398 35.56 -52.90 -5.67
CA LEU A 398 36.00 -53.84 -6.69
C LEU A 398 36.24 -55.20 -6.03
N GLU A 399 35.57 -56.22 -6.53
CA GLU A 399 35.81 -57.61 -6.13
C GLU A 399 36.55 -58.35 -7.25
N ILE A 400 37.63 -59.04 -6.89
CA ILE A 400 38.41 -59.87 -7.79
C ILE A 400 38.29 -61.31 -7.33
N VAL A 401 37.84 -62.16 -8.24
CA VAL A 401 37.80 -63.61 -8.04
C VAL A 401 38.96 -64.23 -8.81
N LYS A 402 39.94 -64.78 -8.09
CA LYS A 402 41.03 -65.55 -8.66
C LYS A 402 40.61 -67.01 -8.79
N THR A 403 40.56 -67.50 -10.02
CA THR A 403 40.42 -68.93 -10.32
C THR A 403 41.77 -69.51 -10.77
N SER A 404 42.00 -70.79 -10.49
CA SER A 404 43.24 -71.49 -10.86
C SER A 404 42.98 -72.96 -11.16
N GLU A 405 43.63 -73.52 -12.19
CA GLU A 405 43.51 -74.95 -12.54
C GLU A 405 44.11 -75.87 -11.47
N ASP A 406 45.08 -75.36 -10.70
CA ASP A 406 45.80 -76.03 -9.61
C ASP A 406 45.22 -75.73 -8.21
N ASN A 407 44.06 -75.06 -8.13
CA ASN A 407 43.41 -74.60 -6.90
C ASN A 407 44.22 -73.63 -6.00
N LEU A 408 45.34 -73.05 -6.50
CA LEU A 408 46.08 -71.99 -5.80
C LEU A 408 45.38 -70.64 -5.98
N VAL A 409 44.50 -70.31 -5.04
CA VAL A 409 43.67 -69.10 -5.10
C VAL A 409 43.83 -68.16 -3.90
N GLU A 410 44.35 -68.62 -2.76
CA GLU A 410 44.57 -67.83 -1.54
C GLU A 410 45.95 -67.16 -1.51
N GLY A 411 46.06 -65.98 -0.90
CA GLY A 411 47.33 -65.29 -0.66
C GLY A 411 47.88 -64.48 -1.84
N MET A 412 47.12 -64.33 -2.92
CA MET A 412 47.51 -63.53 -4.09
C MET A 412 47.29 -62.05 -3.82
N LYS A 413 48.35 -61.23 -3.94
CA LYS A 413 48.28 -59.79 -3.73
C LYS A 413 47.97 -59.05 -5.04
N PHE A 414 47.01 -58.14 -4.97
CA PHE A 414 46.61 -57.24 -6.04
C PHE A 414 46.90 -55.79 -5.64
N HIS A 415 47.31 -55.00 -6.63
CA HIS A 415 47.55 -53.56 -6.50
C HIS A 415 46.65 -52.81 -7.47
N LEU A 416 45.79 -51.96 -6.93
CA LEU A 416 44.90 -51.08 -7.67
C LEU A 416 45.45 -49.66 -7.59
N TYR A 417 45.93 -49.12 -8.71
CA TYR A 417 46.51 -47.78 -8.74
C TYR A 417 45.95 -46.91 -9.87
N GLY A 418 46.11 -45.59 -9.77
CA GLY A 418 45.73 -44.67 -10.83
C GLY A 418 45.32 -43.29 -10.32
N THR A 419 44.57 -42.57 -11.14
CA THR A 419 44.01 -41.26 -10.80
C THR A 419 42.50 -41.35 -10.87
N SER A 420 41.83 -40.96 -9.79
CA SER A 420 40.37 -40.90 -9.71
C SER A 420 39.79 -39.78 -10.59
N LEU A 421 38.47 -39.78 -10.77
CA LEU A 421 37.74 -38.71 -11.45
C LEU A 421 37.90 -37.34 -10.76
N SER A 422 38.26 -37.34 -9.48
CA SER A 422 38.56 -36.11 -8.72
C SER A 422 39.98 -35.57 -8.92
N GLY A 423 40.85 -36.31 -9.62
CA GLY A 423 42.28 -35.99 -9.76
C GLY A 423 43.16 -36.49 -8.61
N LEU A 424 42.56 -37.05 -7.55
CA LEU A 424 43.29 -37.67 -6.45
C LEU A 424 43.82 -39.05 -6.83
N PRO A 425 45.01 -39.46 -6.35
CA PRO A 425 45.57 -40.78 -6.60
C PRO A 425 44.75 -41.89 -5.94
N VAL A 426 44.70 -43.04 -6.58
CA VAL A 426 44.27 -44.33 -6.03
C VAL A 426 45.52 -45.19 -5.92
N ASP A 427 45.76 -45.80 -4.75
CA ASP A 427 46.94 -46.63 -4.48
C ASP A 427 46.60 -47.63 -3.38
N GLU A 428 45.87 -48.69 -3.74
CA GLU A 428 45.26 -49.62 -2.79
C GLU A 428 45.76 -51.04 -3.01
N TYR A 429 45.81 -51.85 -1.95
CA TYR A 429 46.21 -53.26 -2.03
C TYR A 429 45.17 -54.19 -1.40
N ALA A 430 44.91 -55.32 -2.06
CA ALA A 430 44.06 -56.38 -1.55
C ALA A 430 44.73 -57.76 -1.72
N VAL A 431 44.42 -58.71 -0.85
CA VAL A 431 44.95 -60.08 -0.90
C VAL A 431 43.79 -61.05 -0.97
N THR A 432 43.90 -62.11 -1.78
CA THR A 432 42.84 -63.11 -1.89
C THR A 432 42.72 -63.96 -0.64
N ASP A 433 41.48 -64.20 -0.21
CA ASP A 433 41.14 -65.11 0.87
C ASP A 433 41.15 -66.59 0.43
N LYS A 434 40.81 -67.50 1.35
CA LYS A 434 40.67 -68.95 1.11
C LYS A 434 39.70 -69.35 -0.03
N ASN A 435 38.81 -68.45 -0.44
CA ASN A 435 37.88 -68.67 -1.55
C ASN A 435 38.37 -68.03 -2.86
N GLY A 436 39.56 -67.43 -2.87
CA GLY A 436 40.11 -66.72 -4.01
C GLY A 436 39.59 -65.29 -4.19
N LEU A 437 38.93 -64.71 -3.18
CA LEU A 437 38.30 -63.39 -3.27
C LEU A 437 39.19 -62.30 -2.68
N ALA A 438 39.50 -61.27 -3.45
CA ALA A 438 40.13 -60.03 -2.98
C ALA A 438 39.17 -58.86 -3.16
N LYS A 439 39.02 -58.01 -2.12
CA LYS A 439 38.11 -56.86 -2.14
C LYS A 439 38.86 -55.54 -1.96
N PHE A 440 38.53 -54.57 -2.80
CA PHE A 440 38.83 -53.16 -2.56
C PHE A 440 37.52 -52.45 -2.23
N GLU A 441 37.46 -51.81 -1.07
CA GLU A 441 36.27 -51.10 -0.59
C GLU A 441 36.56 -49.60 -0.51
N ASN A 442 35.53 -48.77 -0.65
CA ASN A 442 35.63 -47.32 -0.48
C ASN A 442 36.63 -46.62 -1.43
N VAL A 443 36.83 -47.16 -2.63
CA VAL A 443 37.79 -46.66 -3.62
C VAL A 443 37.18 -45.53 -4.42
N LEU A 444 37.90 -44.41 -4.58
CA LEU A 444 37.48 -43.31 -5.45
C LEU A 444 37.28 -43.80 -6.89
N ILE A 445 36.14 -43.45 -7.49
CA ILE A 445 35.82 -43.91 -8.85
C ILE A 445 36.74 -43.28 -9.91
N SER A 446 37.06 -44.04 -10.96
CA SER A 446 37.71 -43.54 -12.18
C SER A 446 36.66 -43.26 -13.27
N GLY A 447 36.90 -42.24 -14.10
CA GLY A 447 35.93 -41.76 -15.08
C GLY A 447 35.59 -42.70 -16.25
N ASP A 448 36.43 -43.71 -16.49
CA ASP A 448 36.25 -44.66 -17.61
C ASP A 448 36.30 -46.10 -17.09
N SER A 449 35.24 -46.88 -17.36
CA SER A 449 35.10 -48.28 -16.92
C SER A 449 36.15 -49.20 -17.52
N ASP A 450 36.69 -48.82 -18.68
CA ASP A 450 37.55 -49.70 -19.49
C ASP A 450 39.03 -49.64 -19.09
N THR A 451 39.42 -48.64 -18.26
CA THR A 451 40.81 -48.45 -17.82
C THR A 451 41.20 -49.18 -16.53
N LEU A 452 40.23 -49.72 -15.78
CA LEU A 452 40.50 -50.44 -14.53
C LEU A 452 41.24 -51.78 -14.76
N LYS A 453 41.02 -52.42 -15.91
CA LYS A 453 41.73 -53.66 -16.29
C LYS A 453 43.22 -53.43 -16.57
N GLU A 454 43.59 -52.26 -17.08
CA GLU A 454 44.99 -51.92 -17.39
C GLU A 454 45.80 -51.48 -16.16
N LYS A 455 45.12 -51.12 -15.06
CA LYS A 455 45.75 -50.54 -13.86
C LYS A 455 45.68 -51.46 -12.63
N LEU A 456 45.27 -52.71 -12.82
CA LEU A 456 45.27 -53.74 -11.80
C LEU A 456 46.46 -54.67 -12.04
N GLN A 457 47.45 -54.63 -11.13
CA GLN A 457 48.62 -55.51 -11.22
C GLN A 457 48.51 -56.65 -10.22
N THR A 458 48.73 -57.89 -10.68
CA THR A 458 48.95 -59.04 -9.80
C THR A 458 50.40 -59.02 -9.34
N ILE A 459 50.64 -59.03 -8.03
CA ILE A 459 51.98 -59.11 -7.46
C ILE A 459 52.19 -60.55 -6.97
N ARG A 460 53.00 -61.33 -7.71
CA ARG A 460 53.43 -62.65 -7.26
C ARG A 460 54.67 -62.49 -6.39
N ALA A 461 54.66 -63.09 -5.20
CA ALA A 461 55.84 -63.10 -4.31
C ALA A 461 57.10 -63.66 -5.01
N ASP A 462 56.90 -64.54 -6.00
CA ASP A 462 57.96 -65.26 -6.70
C ASP A 462 58.74 -64.44 -7.74
N GLU A 463 58.22 -63.32 -8.26
CA GLU A 463 58.91 -62.55 -9.31
C GLU A 463 60.19 -61.89 -8.80
N ASN A 464 60.18 -61.39 -7.56
CA ASN A 464 61.39 -60.87 -6.91
C ASN A 464 62.40 -61.99 -6.57
N GLU A 465 61.93 -63.21 -6.31
CA GLU A 465 62.80 -64.35 -6.03
C GLU A 465 63.37 -64.96 -7.32
N GLN A 466 62.61 -64.99 -8.42
CA GLN A 466 63.10 -65.38 -9.74
C GLN A 466 64.08 -64.36 -10.33
N GLN A 467 63.82 -63.05 -10.21
CA GLN A 467 64.80 -62.02 -10.59
C GLN A 467 66.07 -62.09 -9.75
N ARG A 468 65.99 -62.34 -8.42
CA ARG A 468 67.17 -62.60 -7.57
C ARG A 468 67.92 -63.87 -8.01
N LYS A 469 67.22 -64.96 -8.35
CA LYS A 469 67.82 -66.21 -8.81
C LYS A 469 68.46 -66.07 -10.20
N GLU A 470 67.90 -65.26 -11.11
CA GLU A 470 68.51 -64.94 -12.41
C GLU A 470 69.73 -64.01 -12.28
N LEU A 471 69.68 -63.00 -11.41
CA LEU A 471 70.84 -62.15 -11.12
C LEU A 471 72.02 -62.99 -10.59
N MET A 472 71.74 -63.88 -9.64
CA MET A 472 72.73 -64.83 -9.09
C MET A 472 73.28 -65.78 -10.17
N LYS A 473 72.44 -66.27 -11.10
CA LYS A 473 72.87 -67.11 -12.23
C LYS A 473 73.76 -66.36 -13.21
N ASN A 474 73.45 -65.11 -13.53
CA ASN A 474 74.24 -64.27 -14.43
C ASN A 474 75.58 -63.85 -13.82
N GLU A 475 75.63 -63.63 -12.51
CA GLU A 475 76.87 -63.36 -11.78
C GLU A 475 77.78 -64.60 -11.73
N HIS A 476 77.19 -65.80 -11.58
CA HIS A 476 77.93 -67.06 -11.66
C HIS A 476 78.49 -67.34 -13.06
N ARG A 477 77.72 -67.05 -14.13
CA ARG A 477 78.19 -67.14 -15.51
C ARG A 477 79.34 -66.17 -15.80
N ARG A 478 79.28 -64.93 -15.31
CA ARG A 478 80.38 -63.95 -15.42
C ARG A 478 81.66 -64.39 -14.71
N ARG A 479 81.56 -65.10 -13.59
CA ARG A 479 82.73 -65.64 -12.87
C ARG A 479 83.32 -66.91 -13.52
N SER A 480 82.51 -67.74 -14.18
CA SER A 480 82.99 -68.97 -14.84
C SER A 480 83.63 -68.78 -16.22
N GLY A 481 83.38 -67.64 -16.89
CA GLY A 481 83.84 -67.39 -18.26
C GLY A 481 85.18 -66.68 -18.40
N ARG A 482 85.93 -66.44 -17.31
CA ARG A 482 87.16 -65.63 -17.36
C ARG A 482 88.38 -66.37 -16.80
N THR A 483 88.78 -67.45 -17.47
CA THR A 483 90.12 -68.03 -17.39
C THR A 483 90.72 -68.19 -18.78
N ASN A 484 91.26 -67.10 -19.35
CA ASN A 484 92.57 -67.04 -20.01
C ASN A 484 92.84 -65.66 -20.69
N ARG A 485 93.65 -64.82 -20.01
CA ARG A 485 94.64 -63.81 -20.51
C ARG A 485 94.20 -62.62 -21.42
N PRO A 486 95.02 -61.55 -21.55
CA PRO A 486 95.54 -60.65 -20.50
C PRO A 486 95.44 -59.14 -20.83
N ASN A 487 95.66 -58.30 -19.80
CA ASN A 487 95.89 -56.85 -19.74
C ASN A 487 96.15 -56.05 -21.03
N GLU A 488 95.38 -54.96 -21.22
CA GLU A 488 95.90 -53.62 -21.58
C GLU A 488 95.05 -52.52 -20.89
N LEU A 489 95.73 -51.69 -20.07
CA LEU A 489 95.54 -50.28 -19.63
C LEU A 489 94.15 -49.63 -19.86
N GLY A 490 93.34 -49.10 -18.91
CA GLY A 490 93.55 -48.46 -17.60
C GLY A 490 93.74 -46.93 -17.78
N GLY A 491 92.79 -46.01 -17.58
CA GLY A 491 91.41 -46.01 -17.07
C GLY A 491 91.20 -44.73 -16.23
N LEU A 492 90.30 -43.83 -16.68
CA LEU A 492 89.64 -42.82 -15.84
C LEU A 492 88.41 -43.45 -15.18
#